data_AF-A0A4R5XJ27-F1
#
_entry.id   AF-A0A4R5XJ27-F1
#
_cell.length_a   1.000
_cell.length_b   1.000
_cell.length_c   1.000
_cell.angle_alpha   90.00
_cell.angle_beta   90.00
_cell.angle_gamma   90.00
#
_symmetry.space_group_name_H-M   'P 1'
#
loop_
_entity.id
_entity.type
_entity.pdbx_description
1 polymer ?
#
loop_
_entity_poly.entity_id
_entity_poly.type
_entity_poly.pdbx_seq_one_letter_code
_entity_poly.pdbx_strand_id
1 'polypeptide(L)'
;MDIGSIISLVLVGIMVVVIVGIAIQMDRKYIVRERGKVNYKKTQVYLRWNVFDTLTLILAIYAVVCVQVLNVLIITGESIENNYVQFFLNQGQVWTTISIIYLVVRVTNTLKCIKSRIGDQSV
;
A
#
# COMPACT_ATOMS: atom_id res chain seq x y z
N MET A 1 12.17 24.94 -2.51
CA MET A 1 11.83 23.51 -2.59
C MET A 1 12.94 22.86 -3.36
N ASP A 2 13.73 22.04 -2.70
CA ASP A 2 14.87 21.40 -3.34
C ASP A 2 14.36 20.39 -4.38
N ILE A 3 15.10 20.29 -5.48
CA ILE A 3 14.71 19.52 -6.68
C ILE A 3 14.42 18.05 -6.31
N GLY A 4 15.16 17.50 -5.34
CA GLY A 4 14.95 16.14 -4.85
C GLY A 4 13.56 15.91 -4.24
N SER A 5 13.03 16.89 -3.51
CA SER A 5 11.68 16.81 -2.92
C SER A 5 10.58 16.95 -3.97
N ILE A 6 10.78 17.76 -5.01
CA ILE A 6 9.83 17.91 -6.12
C ILE A 6 9.72 16.59 -6.91
N ILE A 7 10.86 15.99 -7.27
CA ILE A 7 10.89 14.73 -8.03
C ILE A 7 10.26 13.60 -7.21
N SER A 8 10.53 13.55 -5.91
CA SER A 8 9.90 12.60 -4.99
C SER A 8 8.38 12.69 -5.03
N LEU A 9 7.84 13.91 -4.92
CA LEU A 9 6.40 14.16 -4.85
C LEU A 9 5.69 13.78 -6.16
N VAL A 10 6.31 14.07 -7.31
CA VAL A 10 5.80 13.66 -8.62
C VAL A 10 5.76 12.13 -8.74
N LEU A 11 6.82 11.43 -8.34
CA LEU A 11 6.88 9.97 -8.38
C LEU A 11 5.84 9.33 -7.44
N VAL A 12 5.66 9.87 -6.23
CA VAL A 12 4.57 9.45 -5.34
C VAL A 12 3.22 9.64 -6.02
N GLY A 13 2.97 10.80 -6.61
CA GLY A 13 1.71 11.09 -7.29
C GLY A 13 1.39 10.10 -8.41
N ILE A 14 2.36 9.81 -9.28
CA ILE A 14 2.21 8.84 -10.38
C ILE A 14 1.89 7.44 -9.84
N MET A 15 2.67 6.97 -8.86
CA MET A 15 2.50 5.64 -8.29
C MET A 15 1.16 5.50 -7.56
N VAL A 16 0.69 6.54 -6.85
CA VAL A 16 -0.64 6.54 -6.24
C VAL A 16 -1.74 6.44 -7.28
N VAL A 17 -1.64 7.17 -8.40
CA VAL A 17 -2.62 7.08 -9.51
C VAL A 17 -2.67 5.66 -10.08
N VAL A 18 -1.50 5.02 -10.28
CA VAL A 18 -1.43 3.63 -10.73
C VAL A 18 -2.10 2.69 -9.73
N ILE A 19 -1.78 2.81 -8.44
CA ILE A 19 -2.37 1.97 -7.38
C ILE A 19 -3.89 2.14 -7.35
N VAL A 20 -4.40 3.37 -7.38
CA VAL A 20 -5.85 3.65 -7.38
C VAL A 20 -6.51 3.09 -8.65
N GLY A 21 -5.86 3.23 -9.81
CA GLY A 21 -6.35 2.66 -11.07
C GLY A 21 -6.55 1.14 -10.99
N ILE A 22 -5.58 0.41 -10.45
CA ILE A 22 -5.70 -1.04 -10.23
C ILE A 22 -6.80 -1.34 -9.18
N ALA A 23 -6.95 -0.47 -8.16
CA ALA A 23 -7.88 -0.69 -7.05
C ALA A 23 -9.33 -0.62 -7.52
N ILE A 24 -9.63 0.39 -8.33
CA ILE A 24 -10.95 0.58 -8.94
C ILE A 24 -11.31 -0.61 -9.81
N GLN A 25 -10.37 -1.10 -10.63
CA GLN A 25 -10.63 -2.23 -11.51
C GLN A 25 -10.94 -3.51 -10.73
N MET A 26 -10.24 -3.75 -9.63
CA MET A 26 -10.56 -4.89 -8.77
C MET A 26 -11.87 -4.73 -8.02
N ASP A 27 -12.15 -3.55 -7.47
CA ASP A 27 -13.41 -3.30 -6.75
C ASP A 27 -14.59 -3.53 -7.70
N ARG A 28 -14.51 -3.01 -8.93
CA ARG A 28 -15.55 -3.21 -9.93
C ARG A 28 -15.71 -4.67 -10.37
N LYS A 29 -14.61 -5.42 -10.50
CA LYS A 29 -14.62 -6.78 -11.08
C LYS A 29 -14.90 -7.88 -10.06
N TYR A 30 -14.48 -7.71 -8.81
CA TYR A 30 -14.47 -8.78 -7.82
C TYR A 30 -15.24 -8.50 -6.53
N ILE A 31 -15.62 -7.24 -6.24
CA ILE A 31 -16.37 -6.90 -5.05
C ILE A 31 -17.87 -6.93 -5.36
N VAL A 32 -18.56 -7.95 -4.86
CA VAL A 32 -20.01 -8.11 -5.03
C VAL A 32 -20.71 -7.28 -3.95
N ARG A 33 -21.44 -6.25 -4.38
CA ARG A 33 -22.26 -5.41 -3.49
C ARG A 33 -23.73 -5.80 -3.63
N GLU A 34 -24.39 -6.08 -2.51
CA GLU A 34 -25.84 -6.30 -2.46
C GLU A 34 -26.45 -5.21 -1.54
N ARG A 35 -27.47 -4.50 -2.04
CA ARG A 35 -28.10 -3.35 -1.35
C ARG A 35 -27.09 -2.29 -0.86
N GLY A 36 -26.08 -1.98 -1.68
CA GLY A 36 -25.08 -0.95 -1.39
C GLY A 36 -24.02 -1.33 -0.35
N LYS A 37 -24.13 -2.50 0.30
CA LYS A 37 -23.13 -3.02 1.25
C LYS A 37 -22.30 -4.11 0.58
N VAL A 38 -21.02 -4.18 0.93
CA VAL A 38 -20.13 -5.26 0.47
C VAL A 38 -20.63 -6.59 1.02
N ASN A 39 -20.97 -7.53 0.14
CA ASN A 39 -21.33 -8.88 0.56
C ASN A 39 -20.04 -9.68 0.82
N TYR A 40 -19.63 -9.69 2.09
CA TYR A 40 -18.44 -10.40 2.56
C TYR A 40 -18.57 -11.94 2.43
N LYS A 41 -19.78 -12.49 2.28
CA LYS A 41 -20.01 -13.92 2.06
C LYS A 41 -19.64 -14.34 0.63
N LYS A 42 -20.05 -13.54 -0.38
CA LYS A 42 -19.78 -13.81 -1.80
C LYS A 42 -18.40 -13.35 -2.26
N THR A 43 -17.83 -12.33 -1.63
CA THR A 43 -16.53 -11.76 -2.03
C THR A 43 -15.36 -12.64 -1.55
N GLN A 44 -14.85 -13.52 -2.42
CA GLN A 44 -13.73 -14.42 -2.11
C GLN A 44 -12.34 -13.75 -2.17
N VAL A 45 -12.22 -12.57 -2.79
CA VAL A 45 -10.94 -11.88 -3.00
C VAL A 45 -10.26 -11.43 -1.69
N TYR A 46 -11.00 -11.33 -0.60
CA TYR A 46 -10.43 -11.06 0.72
C TYR A 46 -9.81 -12.29 1.42
N LEU A 47 -10.11 -13.49 0.93
CA LEU A 47 -9.61 -14.76 1.47
C LEU A 47 -8.49 -15.37 0.61
N ARG A 48 -8.31 -14.89 -0.63
CA ARG A 48 -7.25 -15.34 -1.53
C ARG A 48 -6.20 -14.27 -1.71
N TRP A 49 -4.96 -14.68 -1.95
CA TRP A 49 -3.87 -13.78 -2.31
C TRP A 49 -4.27 -12.94 -3.53
N ASN A 50 -4.14 -11.63 -3.41
CA ASN A 50 -4.59 -10.69 -4.41
C ASN A 50 -3.41 -9.98 -5.08
N VAL A 51 -3.65 -9.39 -6.26
CA VAL A 51 -2.66 -8.57 -6.97
C VAL A 51 -2.16 -7.43 -6.07
N PHE A 52 -3.04 -6.86 -5.25
CA PHE A 52 -2.65 -5.84 -4.27
C PHE A 52 -1.73 -6.35 -3.17
N ASP A 53 -1.88 -7.59 -2.72
CA ASP A 53 -0.96 -8.14 -1.70
C ASP A 53 0.45 -8.23 -2.28
N THR A 54 0.58 -8.66 -3.54
CA THR A 54 1.85 -8.69 -4.26
C THR A 54 2.41 -7.29 -4.50
N LEU A 55 1.55 -6.36 -4.91
CA LEU A 55 1.93 -4.96 -5.14
C LEU A 55 2.45 -4.32 -3.85
N THR A 56 1.71 -4.45 -2.74
CA THR A 56 2.12 -3.93 -1.44
C THR A 56 3.39 -4.59 -0.92
N LEU A 57 3.58 -5.90 -1.15
CA LEU A 57 4.83 -6.58 -0.79
C LEU A 57 6.03 -5.98 -1.54
N ILE A 58 5.90 -5.77 -2.85
CA ILE A 58 6.95 -5.13 -3.66
C ILE A 58 7.21 -3.70 -3.17
N LEU A 59 6.16 -2.93 -2.87
CA LEU A 59 6.29 -1.59 -2.31
C LEU A 59 6.99 -1.57 -0.95
N ALA A 60 6.72 -2.54 -0.09
CA ALA A 60 7.39 -2.67 1.20
C ALA A 60 8.89 -2.98 1.02
N ILE A 61 9.24 -3.88 0.10
CA ILE A 61 10.64 -4.14 -0.27
C ILE A 61 11.31 -2.87 -0.79
N TYR A 62 10.64 -2.14 -1.68
CA TYR A 62 11.14 -0.87 -2.21
C TYR A 62 11.37 0.17 -1.09
N ALA A 63 10.45 0.28 -0.13
CA ALA A 63 10.60 1.17 1.01
C ALA A 63 11.82 0.81 1.86
N VAL A 64 12.06 -0.48 2.09
CA VAL A 64 13.26 -0.96 2.80
C VAL A 64 14.52 -0.57 2.03
N VAL A 65 14.58 -0.79 0.71
CA VAL A 65 15.73 -0.38 -0.11
C VAL A 65 15.98 1.14 0.00
N CYS A 66 14.93 1.96 -0.02
CA CYS A 66 15.06 3.41 0.15
C CYS A 66 15.69 3.77 1.50
N VAL A 67 15.28 3.11 2.59
CA VAL A 67 15.85 3.32 3.93
C VAL A 67 17.32 2.86 3.98
N GLN A 68 17.68 1.76 3.32
CA GLN A 68 19.07 1.32 3.27
C GLN A 68 19.97 2.30 2.53
N VAL A 69 19.53 2.80 1.37
CA VAL A 69 20.29 3.81 0.60
C VAL A 69 20.43 5.11 1.41
N LEU A 70 19.35 5.52 2.10
CA LEU A 70 19.38 6.67 3.00
C LEU A 70 20.42 6.48 4.12
N ASN A 71 20.46 5.32 4.76
CA ASN A 71 21.45 5.03 5.80
C ASN A 71 22.89 5.12 5.28
N VAL A 72 23.15 4.62 4.07
CA VAL A 72 24.48 4.75 3.43
C VAL A 72 24.84 6.22 3.23
N LEU A 73 23.92 7.02 2.68
CA LEU A 73 24.15 8.46 2.46
C LEU A 73 24.45 9.20 3.76
N ILE A 74 23.71 8.92 4.83
CA ILE A 74 23.94 9.52 6.15
C ILE A 74 25.31 9.11 6.71
N ILE A 75 25.69 7.84 6.58
CA ILE A 75 27.01 7.35 7.04
C ILE A 75 28.16 7.98 6.23
N THR A 76 27.96 8.27 4.94
CA THR A 76 28.94 8.98 4.12
C THR A 76 29.06 10.48 4.43
N GLY A 77 28.25 11.00 5.37
CA GLY A 77 28.29 12.39 5.79
C GLY A 77 27.42 13.34 4.96
N GLU A 78 26.55 12.81 4.09
CA GLU A 78 25.61 13.63 3.33
C GLU A 78 24.52 14.20 4.24
N SER A 79 24.25 15.50 4.09
CA SER A 79 23.28 16.22 4.90
C SER A 79 21.89 16.24 4.25
N ILE A 80 20.91 16.77 4.98
CA ILE A 80 19.53 16.95 4.49
C ILE A 80 19.47 17.93 3.30
N GLU A 81 20.51 18.73 3.06
CA GLU A 81 20.57 19.62 1.88
C GLU A 81 20.83 18.84 0.58
N ASN A 82 21.28 17.59 0.66
CA ASN A 82 21.45 16.75 -0.51
C ASN A 82 20.10 16.28 -1.06
N ASN A 83 19.86 16.55 -2.34
CA ASN A 83 18.66 16.14 -3.07
C ASN A 83 18.35 14.64 -2.97
N TYR A 84 19.37 13.77 -2.94
CA TYR A 84 19.20 12.32 -2.81
C TYR A 84 18.73 11.93 -1.42
N VAL A 85 19.29 12.54 -0.36
CA VAL A 85 18.89 12.30 1.02
C VAL A 85 17.41 12.65 1.20
N GLN A 86 16.98 13.83 0.74
CA GLN A 86 15.57 14.22 0.79
C GLN A 86 14.66 13.30 -0.02
N PHE A 87 15.11 12.86 -1.20
CA PHE A 87 14.35 11.94 -2.03
C PHE A 87 14.09 10.61 -1.31
N PHE A 88 15.13 9.93 -0.83
CA PHE A 88 15.00 8.62 -0.19
C PHE A 88 14.28 8.69 1.16
N LEU A 89 14.45 9.78 1.91
CA LEU A 89 13.70 10.01 3.15
C LEU A 89 12.19 10.07 2.89
N ASN A 90 11.78 10.92 1.94
CA ASN A 90 10.37 11.09 1.59
C ASN A 90 9.76 9.80 1.00
N GLN A 91 10.46 9.14 0.06
CA GLN A 91 10.00 7.89 -0.52
C GLN A 91 9.88 6.77 0.54
N GLY A 92 10.91 6.58 1.36
CA GLY A 92 10.92 5.57 2.41
C GLY A 92 9.77 5.76 3.40
N GLN A 93 9.53 6.98 3.85
CA GLN A 93 8.46 7.30 4.80
C GLN A 93 7.07 7.06 4.20
N VAL A 94 6.82 7.57 2.98
CA VAL A 94 5.51 7.46 2.33
C VAL A 94 5.15 6.01 2.03
N TRP A 95 6.07 5.24 1.44
CA TRP A 95 5.77 3.86 1.04
C TRP A 95 5.69 2.90 2.21
N THR A 96 6.46 3.13 3.28
CA THR A 96 6.29 2.41 4.54
C THR A 96 4.89 2.66 5.10
N THR A 97 4.47 3.92 5.17
CA THR A 97 3.16 4.33 5.69
C THR A 97 2.02 3.67 4.89
N ILE A 98 2.06 3.78 3.56
CA ILE A 98 1.04 3.20 2.67
C ILE A 98 0.98 1.67 2.83
N SER A 99 2.13 1.00 2.94
CA SER A 99 2.20 -0.45 3.10
C SER A 99 1.56 -0.91 4.42
N ILE A 100 1.81 -0.20 5.51
CA ILE A 100 1.20 -0.49 6.82
C ILE A 100 -0.31 -0.24 6.79
N ILE A 101 -0.77 0.88 6.23
CA ILE A 101 -2.21 1.18 6.10
C ILE A 101 -2.91 0.06 5.32
N TYR A 102 -2.33 -0.37 4.20
CA TYR A 102 -2.89 -1.46 3.40
C TYR A 102 -2.97 -2.76 4.21
N LEU A 103 -1.92 -3.12 4.95
CA LEU A 103 -1.90 -4.32 5.77
C LEU A 103 -3.01 -4.31 6.83
N VAL A 104 -3.23 -3.18 7.51
CA VAL A 104 -4.33 -3.02 8.49
C VAL A 104 -5.69 -3.18 7.82
N VAL A 105 -5.92 -2.54 6.67
CA VAL A 105 -7.17 -2.65 5.91
C VAL A 105 -7.40 -4.10 5.45
N ARG A 106 -6.34 -4.77 4.98
CA ARG A 106 -6.38 -6.16 4.52
C ARG A 106 -6.79 -7.09 5.64
N VAL A 107 -6.10 -7.05 6.78
CA VAL A 107 -6.41 -7.87 7.96
C VAL A 107 -7.85 -7.63 8.42
N THR A 108 -8.26 -6.36 8.52
CA THR A 108 -9.62 -6.00 8.94
C THR A 108 -10.69 -6.60 8.02
N ASN A 109 -10.50 -6.49 6.69
CA ASN A 109 -11.46 -7.03 5.72
C ASN A 109 -11.47 -8.56 5.69
N THR A 110 -10.31 -9.20 5.83
CA THR A 110 -10.22 -10.67 5.92
C THR A 110 -10.94 -11.18 7.18
N LEU A 111 -10.74 -10.54 8.34
CA LEU A 111 -11.45 -10.90 9.58
C LEU A 111 -12.97 -10.70 9.46
N LYS A 112 -13.43 -9.60 8.86
CA LYS A 112 -14.86 -9.39 8.56
C LYS A 112 -15.42 -10.49 7.66
N CYS A 113 -14.66 -10.91 6.65
CA CYS A 113 -15.04 -11.98 5.75
C CYS A 113 -15.15 -13.33 6.47
N ILE A 114 -14.17 -13.69 7.30
CA ILE A 114 -14.19 -14.91 8.11
C ILE A 114 -15.38 -14.89 9.08
N LYS A 115 -15.56 -13.82 9.85
CA LYS A 115 -16.67 -13.67 10.81
C LYS A 115 -18.03 -13.80 10.14
N SER A 116 -18.20 -13.22 8.94
CA SER A 116 -19.45 -13.31 8.19
C SER A 116 -19.80 -14.73 7.72
N ARG A 117 -18.80 -15.62 7.56
CA ARG A 117 -19.03 -17.01 7.15
C ARG A 117 -19.23 -17.95 8.34
N ILE A 118 -18.55 -17.70 9.44
CA ILE A 118 -18.68 -18.50 10.67
C ILE A 118 -20.00 -18.19 11.38
N GLY A 119 -20.39 -16.91 11.48
CA GLY A 119 -21.63 -16.51 12.17
C GLY A 119 -22.92 -16.98 11.49
N ASP A 120 -22.84 -17.39 10.22
CA ASP A 120 -23.96 -17.97 9.46
C ASP A 120 -24.09 -19.50 9.65
N GLN A 121 -23.09 -20.16 10.23
CA GLN A 121 -23.15 -21.61 10.54
C GLN A 121 -23.74 -21.90 11.93
N SER A 122 -23.95 -20.87 12.74
CA SER A 122 -24.48 -20.97 14.11
C SER A 122 -25.96 -20.63 14.24
N VAL A 123 -26.73 -20.67 13.14
CA VAL A 123 -28.20 -20.49 13.11
C VAL A 123 -28.85 -21.67 12.39
#